data_AF-A0A7J6XM67-F1
#
_entry.id   AF-A0A7J6XM67-F1
#
_cell.length_a   1.000
_cell.length_b   1.000
_cell.length_c   1.000
_cell.angle_alpha   90.00
_cell.angle_beta   90.00
_cell.angle_gamma   90.00
#
_symmetry.space_group_name_H-M   'P 1'
#
loop_
_entity.id
_entity.type
_entity.pdbx_description
1 polymer ?
#
loop_
_entity_poly.entity_id
_entity_poly.type
_entity_poly.pdbx_seq_one_letter_code
_entity_poly.pdbx_strand_id
1 'polypeptide(L)'
;MVLTSEKAWHFLGREASTDCYVNCEVERVWQIVKGDLTEWFSSRPEDHFTPHPRLLTGTPGIGKSMAAGSYLFYQLLHYDAELLPVVVFFFCAGKAYVFNKTTETVTLYADKSSIKAVKELSRRGMKGYIIYDVIGRFDIPSPCLPPGGWGMLVVATPETASYIHWASEKRAVRIIMNCPDESDVKAMCVWKKRNQPVQQQAEYWREVKGRMDKLGPILRYIFDEGSYNHWIGDCHSFVDWTTSREIERYFAFGTSKMWEGNKALEYLARIFRVRGERNGESPFNVPITAHLASKTLCKLKTLMTQAEFNLFESRIGDHLMHAIFWEVCHVCIFECGLHGCNKT
;
A
#
# COMPACT_ATOMS: atom_id res chain seq x y z
N MET A 1 -7.63 0.31 16.76
CA MET A 1 -6.84 -0.30 17.86
C MET A 1 -5.37 0.09 17.68
N VAL A 2 -4.56 0.15 18.74
CA VAL A 2 -3.11 0.38 18.63
C VAL A 2 -2.37 -0.70 19.41
N LEU A 3 -1.44 -1.40 18.76
CA LEU A 3 -0.51 -2.31 19.44
C LEU A 3 0.76 -1.53 19.77
N THR A 4 1.19 -1.59 21.03
CA THR A 4 2.40 -0.92 21.50
C THR A 4 3.46 -1.94 21.88
N SER A 5 4.69 -1.75 21.39
CA SER A 5 5.86 -2.55 21.77
C SER A 5 6.89 -1.66 22.46
N GLU A 6 7.26 -2.00 23.69
CA GLU A 6 8.32 -1.28 24.44
C GLU A 6 9.67 -1.37 23.73
N LYS A 7 9.93 -2.48 23.04
CA LYS A 7 11.16 -2.72 22.30
C LYS A 7 11.09 -2.21 20.86
N ALA A 8 10.07 -1.42 20.51
CA ALA A 8 9.77 -0.97 19.16
C ALA A 8 9.68 -2.08 18.10
N TRP A 9 9.11 -1.78 16.94
CA TRP A 9 9.07 -2.73 15.82
C TRP A 9 10.39 -2.69 15.02
N HIS A 10 11.50 -3.03 15.68
CA HIS A 10 12.88 -2.91 15.14
C HIS A 10 13.15 -3.70 13.84
N PHE A 11 12.28 -4.64 13.48
CA PHE A 11 12.45 -5.52 12.31
C PHE A 11 12.22 -4.83 10.95
N LEU A 12 11.81 -3.56 10.93
CA LEU A 12 11.36 -2.85 9.72
C LEU A 12 12.29 -1.72 9.21
N GLY A 13 13.49 -1.55 9.79
CA GLY A 13 14.59 -0.82 9.14
C GLY A 13 14.45 0.70 8.90
N ARG A 14 13.39 1.38 9.37
CA ARG A 14 13.33 2.86 9.46
C ARG A 14 12.36 3.28 10.55
N GLU A 15 12.73 4.35 11.27
CA GLU A 15 12.04 4.96 12.41
C GLU A 15 11.25 3.96 13.26
N ALA A 16 11.92 3.46 14.29
CA ALA A 16 11.35 2.54 15.25
C ALA A 16 10.08 3.14 15.87
N SER A 17 8.92 2.86 15.27
CA SER A 17 7.64 3.14 15.89
C SER A 17 7.41 2.09 16.96
N THR A 18 7.04 2.53 18.15
CA THR A 18 6.51 1.65 19.20
C THR A 18 5.08 1.24 18.88
N ASP A 19 4.38 2.04 18.08
CA ASP A 19 2.94 1.99 17.91
C ASP A 19 2.59 1.46 16.51
N CYS A 20 1.78 0.40 16.46
CA CYS A 20 1.21 -0.19 15.26
C CYS A 20 -0.29 0.09 15.24
N TYR A 21 -0.73 0.91 14.27
CA TYR A 21 -2.11 1.37 14.17
C TYR A 21 -2.95 0.37 13.37
N VAL A 22 -3.94 -0.24 14.02
CA VAL A 22 -4.83 -1.23 13.41
C VAL A 22 -6.18 -0.56 13.11
N ASN A 23 -6.39 -0.26 11.84
CA ASN A 23 -7.67 0.22 11.29
C ASN A 23 -8.47 -0.90 10.63
N CYS A 24 -9.60 -0.56 10.03
CA CYS A 24 -10.50 -1.51 9.38
C CYS A 24 -9.83 -2.28 8.24
N GLU A 25 -8.97 -1.64 7.45
CA GLU A 25 -8.26 -2.29 6.34
C GLU A 25 -7.16 -3.24 6.84
N VAL A 26 -6.42 -2.86 7.88
CA VAL A 26 -5.43 -3.75 8.53
C VAL A 26 -6.12 -4.98 9.13
N GLU A 27 -7.21 -4.78 9.85
CA GLU A 27 -7.99 -5.88 10.42
C GLU A 27 -8.57 -6.79 9.33
N ARG A 28 -9.04 -6.22 8.22
CA ARG A 28 -9.52 -6.99 7.08
C ARG A 28 -8.43 -7.88 6.48
N VAL A 29 -7.21 -7.38 6.31
CA VAL A 29 -6.07 -8.18 5.83
C VAL A 29 -5.84 -9.37 6.78
N TRP A 30 -5.90 -9.14 8.09
CA TRP A 30 -5.79 -10.22 9.07
C TRP A 30 -6.93 -11.24 8.96
N GLN A 31 -8.19 -10.79 8.86
CA GLN A 31 -9.34 -11.69 8.73
C GLN A 31 -9.25 -12.58 7.49
N ILE A 32 -8.71 -12.05 6.38
CA ILE A 32 -8.45 -12.83 5.16
C ILE A 32 -7.41 -13.92 5.42
N VAL A 33 -6.27 -13.57 6.03
CA VAL A 33 -5.21 -14.54 6.35
C VAL A 33 -5.68 -15.57 7.39
N LYS A 34 -6.42 -15.13 8.40
CA LYS A 34 -7.04 -16.00 9.41
C LYS A 34 -8.03 -16.99 8.77
N GLY A 35 -8.78 -16.54 7.75
CA GLY A 35 -9.63 -17.41 6.94
C GLY A 35 -8.84 -18.55 6.30
N ASP A 36 -7.71 -18.25 5.65
CA ASP A 36 -6.86 -19.30 5.07
C ASP A 36 -6.30 -20.25 6.12
N LEU A 37 -5.85 -19.72 7.26
CA LEU A 37 -5.32 -20.56 8.33
C LEU A 37 -6.40 -21.49 8.87
N THR A 38 -7.63 -20.99 9.00
CA THR A 38 -8.79 -21.78 9.46
C THR A 38 -9.13 -22.88 8.46
N GLU A 39 -9.15 -22.59 7.16
CA GLU A 39 -9.39 -23.57 6.11
C GLU A 39 -8.25 -24.60 6.05
N TRP A 40 -6.99 -24.13 6.08
CA TRP A 40 -5.79 -24.96 6.03
C TRP A 40 -5.67 -25.94 7.22
N PHE A 41 -6.12 -25.53 8.41
CA PHE A 41 -6.11 -26.40 9.60
C PHE A 41 -7.46 -27.05 9.91
N SER A 42 -8.43 -26.95 9.01
CA SER A 42 -9.72 -27.60 9.19
C SER A 42 -9.59 -29.13 9.10
N SER A 43 -10.37 -29.85 9.91
CA SER A 43 -10.38 -31.32 9.96
C SER A 43 -11.21 -31.96 8.85
N ARG A 44 -11.67 -31.20 7.85
CA ARG A 44 -12.53 -31.72 6.78
C ARG A 44 -11.68 -32.54 5.80
N PRO A 45 -12.19 -33.69 5.33
CA PRO A 45 -11.46 -34.61 4.47
C PRO A 45 -11.38 -34.16 3.00
N GLU A 46 -11.54 -32.85 2.74
CA GLU A 46 -11.04 -32.30 1.48
C GLU A 46 -9.51 -32.22 1.63
N ASP A 47 -8.90 -33.39 1.44
CA ASP A 47 -7.51 -33.48 1.06
C ASP A 47 -7.27 -32.38 0.00
N HIS A 48 -6.19 -31.61 0.18
CA HIS A 48 -5.63 -30.65 -0.78
C HIS A 48 -5.92 -29.14 -0.63
N PHE A 49 -6.35 -28.60 0.52
CA PHE A 49 -6.17 -27.15 0.70
C PHE A 49 -4.69 -26.79 0.88
N THR A 50 -4.07 -26.33 -0.22
CA THR A 50 -2.74 -25.71 -0.17
C THR A 50 -2.94 -24.22 0.12
N PRO A 51 -2.32 -23.66 1.16
CA PRO A 51 -2.43 -22.24 1.43
C PRO A 51 -1.92 -21.45 0.23
N HIS A 52 -2.81 -20.68 -0.40
CA HIS A 52 -2.46 -19.88 -1.56
C HIS A 52 -1.58 -18.71 -1.12
N PRO A 53 -0.41 -18.48 -1.77
CA PRO A 53 0.37 -17.30 -1.50
C PRO A 53 -0.47 -16.04 -1.74
N ARG A 54 -0.26 -15.02 -0.92
CA ARG A 54 -0.98 -13.76 -1.01
C ARG A 54 -0.05 -12.61 -1.33
N LEU A 55 -0.59 -11.63 -2.05
CA LEU A 55 0.09 -10.36 -2.34
C LEU A 55 -0.72 -9.21 -1.74
N LEU A 56 -0.21 -8.59 -0.67
CA LEU A 56 -0.72 -7.34 -0.14
C LEU A 56 -0.14 -6.16 -0.91
N THR A 57 -1.01 -5.42 -1.59
CA THR A 57 -0.67 -4.21 -2.32
C THR A 57 -1.65 -3.07 -1.99
N GLY A 58 -1.40 -1.89 -2.51
CA GLY A 58 -2.16 -0.66 -2.22
C GLY A 58 -1.26 0.55 -2.33
N THR A 59 -1.83 1.76 -2.22
CA THR A 59 -1.08 3.02 -2.40
C THR A 59 0.23 3.04 -1.59
N PRO A 60 1.37 3.50 -2.15
CA PRO A 60 2.60 3.64 -1.38
C PRO A 60 2.42 4.52 -0.15
N GLY A 61 3.14 4.24 0.94
CA GLY A 61 3.15 5.09 2.14
C GLY A 61 1.92 5.00 3.06
N ILE A 62 0.93 4.16 2.79
CA ILE A 62 -0.29 4.01 3.63
C ILE A 62 -0.15 3.08 4.84
N GLY A 63 1.06 2.56 5.12
CA GLY A 63 1.30 1.68 6.28
C GLY A 63 1.14 0.18 6.04
N LYS A 64 1.23 -0.33 4.80
CA LYS A 64 1.17 -1.79 4.53
C LYS A 64 2.17 -2.59 5.37
N SER A 65 3.44 -2.20 5.38
CA SER A 65 4.48 -2.88 6.14
C SER A 65 4.38 -2.59 7.65
N MET A 66 4.42 -1.31 8.03
CA MET A 66 4.45 -0.86 9.43
C MET A 66 3.15 -1.11 10.23
N ALA A 67 2.00 -1.24 9.55
CA ALA A 67 0.73 -1.53 10.19
C ALA A 67 0.29 -2.97 9.90
N ALA A 68 -0.08 -3.30 8.66
CA ALA A 68 -0.58 -4.62 8.35
C ALA A 68 0.48 -5.72 8.52
N GLY A 69 1.70 -5.52 8.01
CA GLY A 69 2.81 -6.46 8.16
C GLY A 69 3.12 -6.74 9.63
N SER A 70 3.29 -5.69 10.44
CA SER A 70 3.52 -5.82 11.89
C SER A 70 2.36 -6.49 12.64
N TYR A 71 1.12 -6.11 12.33
CA TYR A 71 -0.06 -6.68 12.97
C TYR A 71 -0.22 -8.16 12.65
N LEU A 72 -0.07 -8.55 11.38
CA LEU A 72 -0.13 -9.94 10.97
C LEU A 72 1.02 -10.75 11.59
N PHE A 73 2.22 -10.17 11.64
CA PHE A 73 3.36 -10.81 12.26
C PHE A 73 3.09 -11.09 13.75
N TYR A 74 2.56 -10.10 14.48
CA TYR A 74 2.12 -10.26 15.86
C TYR A 74 1.08 -11.38 16.02
N GLN A 75 0.03 -11.37 15.17
CA GLN A 75 -1.04 -12.35 15.22
C GLN A 75 -0.55 -13.78 14.93
N LEU A 76 0.36 -13.96 13.96
CA LEU A 76 0.93 -15.27 13.62
C LEU A 76 1.81 -15.83 14.75
N LEU A 77 2.57 -14.97 15.43
CA LEU A 77 3.36 -15.38 16.61
C LEU A 77 2.47 -15.87 17.75
N HIS A 78 1.28 -15.28 17.92
CA HIS A 78 0.30 -15.66 18.94
C HIS A 78 -0.70 -16.72 18.48
N TYR A 79 -0.59 -17.19 17.23
CA TYR A 79 -1.39 -18.32 16.75
C TYR A 79 -1.01 -19.60 17.49
N ASP A 80 -1.83 -20.65 17.39
CA ASP A 80 -1.52 -21.96 17.98
C ASP A 80 -0.15 -22.48 17.47
N ALA A 81 0.73 -22.85 18.41
CA ALA A 81 2.08 -23.34 18.11
C ALA A 81 2.09 -24.79 17.60
N GLU A 82 1.07 -25.59 17.91
CA GLU A 82 0.93 -26.96 17.41
C GLU A 82 0.53 -26.95 15.93
N LEU A 83 -0.34 -26.01 15.54
CA LEU A 83 -0.76 -25.85 14.14
C LEU A 83 0.28 -25.10 13.31
N LEU A 84 0.85 -24.03 13.86
CA LEU A 84 1.78 -23.15 13.19
C LEU A 84 3.06 -22.95 14.04
N PRO A 85 3.99 -23.91 14.02
CA PRO A 85 5.19 -23.86 14.86
C PRO A 85 6.25 -22.88 14.36
N VAL A 86 6.22 -22.49 13.08
CA VAL A 86 7.23 -21.58 12.50
C VAL A 86 6.61 -20.34 11.87
N VAL A 87 7.13 -19.16 12.22
CA VAL A 87 6.80 -17.89 11.56
C VAL A 87 8.10 -17.26 11.07
N VAL A 88 8.10 -16.80 9.81
CA VAL A 88 9.29 -16.21 9.19
C VAL A 88 8.97 -14.81 8.70
N PHE A 89 9.81 -13.85 9.07
CA PHE A 89 9.70 -12.47 8.62
C PHE A 89 10.92 -12.10 7.78
N PHE A 90 10.73 -11.97 6.46
CA PHE A 90 11.76 -11.46 5.55
C PHE A 90 11.66 -9.94 5.45
N PHE A 91 12.82 -9.29 5.53
CA PHE A 91 13.00 -7.85 5.44
C PHE A 91 14.36 -7.55 4.80
N CYS A 92 14.55 -6.32 4.31
CA CYS A 92 15.79 -5.70 3.82
C CYS A 92 16.96 -6.65 3.49
N ALA A 93 17.35 -6.73 2.21
CA ALA A 93 18.58 -7.37 1.75
C ALA A 93 18.68 -8.87 2.12
N GLY A 94 17.59 -9.62 1.90
CA GLY A 94 17.59 -11.08 2.04
C GLY A 94 17.68 -11.59 3.48
N LYS A 95 17.50 -10.72 4.48
CA LYS A 95 17.49 -11.11 5.89
C LYS A 95 16.14 -11.71 6.26
N ALA A 96 16.18 -12.72 7.12
CA ALA A 96 14.97 -13.34 7.64
C ALA A 96 15.13 -13.66 9.12
N TYR A 97 14.16 -13.23 9.92
CA TYR A 97 13.98 -13.79 11.26
C TYR A 97 13.10 -15.02 11.17
N VAL A 98 13.61 -16.13 11.68
CA VAL A 98 12.88 -17.39 11.78
C VAL A 98 12.55 -17.61 13.25
N PHE A 99 11.26 -17.58 13.57
CA PHE A 99 10.73 -17.84 14.90
C PHE A 99 10.25 -19.28 14.96
N ASN A 100 10.91 -20.08 15.79
CA ASN A 100 10.46 -21.43 16.11
C ASN A 100 9.76 -21.38 17.47
N LYS A 101 8.43 -21.50 17.44
CA LYS A 101 7.56 -21.39 18.61
C LYS A 101 7.60 -22.65 19.48
N THR A 102 7.95 -23.81 18.90
CA THR A 102 8.09 -25.06 19.65
C THR A 102 9.33 -25.04 20.55
N THR A 103 10.42 -24.45 20.08
CA THR A 103 11.67 -24.32 20.85
C THR A 103 11.85 -22.95 21.49
N GLU A 104 10.89 -22.03 21.28
CA GLU A 104 10.95 -20.63 21.72
C GLU A 104 12.23 -19.89 21.29
N THR A 105 12.71 -20.18 20.07
CA THR A 105 13.94 -19.56 19.54
C THR A 105 13.67 -18.62 18.38
N VAL A 106 14.54 -17.62 18.25
CA VAL A 106 14.58 -16.70 17.12
C VAL A 106 15.97 -16.72 16.52
N THR A 107 16.06 -16.99 15.22
CA THR A 107 17.34 -16.99 14.51
C THR A 107 17.29 -16.03 13.32
N LEU A 108 18.30 -15.16 13.22
CA LEU A 108 18.49 -14.27 12.09
C LEU A 108 19.36 -14.95 11.03
N TYR A 109 18.82 -15.08 9.83
CA TYR A 109 19.54 -15.54 8.65
C TYR A 109 19.72 -14.39 7.65
N ALA A 110 20.73 -14.49 6.79
CA ALA A 110 21.01 -13.51 5.74
C ALA A 110 21.20 -14.19 4.37
N ASP A 111 20.81 -13.49 3.30
CA ASP A 111 21.01 -13.87 1.91
C ASP A 111 20.51 -15.29 1.58
N LYS A 112 21.34 -16.13 0.93
CA LYS A 112 20.97 -17.49 0.55
C LYS A 112 20.71 -18.40 1.75
N SER A 113 21.24 -18.08 2.93
CA SER A 113 21.07 -18.90 4.13
C SER A 113 19.63 -18.88 4.65
N SER A 114 18.91 -17.78 4.46
CA SER A 114 17.51 -17.66 4.92
C SER A 114 16.59 -18.60 4.14
N ILE A 115 16.71 -18.63 2.82
CA ILE A 115 15.94 -19.57 1.98
C ILE A 115 16.30 -21.03 2.30
N LYS A 116 17.59 -21.32 2.55
CA LYS A 116 18.04 -22.68 2.91
C LYS A 116 17.42 -23.14 4.24
N ALA A 117 17.41 -22.26 5.25
CA ALA A 117 16.84 -22.56 6.56
C ALA A 117 15.34 -22.89 6.47
N VAL A 118 14.57 -22.07 5.75
CA VAL A 118 13.13 -22.30 5.52
C VAL A 118 12.88 -23.65 4.85
N LYS A 119 13.66 -23.99 3.81
CA LYS A 119 13.56 -25.29 3.13
C LYS A 119 13.89 -26.46 4.05
N GLU A 120 14.90 -26.31 4.90
CA GLU A 120 15.30 -27.36 5.84
C GLU A 120 14.20 -27.64 6.88
N LEU A 121 13.60 -26.59 7.44
CA LEU A 121 12.47 -26.72 8.37
C LEU A 121 11.27 -27.39 7.70
N SER A 122 10.94 -26.99 6.47
CA SER A 122 9.88 -27.63 5.69
C SER A 122 10.17 -29.11 5.40
N ARG A 123 11.41 -29.48 5.05
CA ARG A 123 11.82 -30.89 4.85
C ARG A 123 11.72 -31.75 6.11
N ARG A 124 11.85 -31.14 7.28
CA ARG A 124 11.63 -31.80 8.58
C ARG A 124 10.14 -31.95 8.91
N GLY A 125 9.24 -31.58 8.01
CA GLY A 125 7.79 -31.69 8.19
C GLY A 125 7.17 -30.53 8.97
N MET A 126 7.92 -29.47 9.29
CA MET A 126 7.37 -28.33 10.01
C MET A 126 6.49 -27.49 9.08
N LYS A 127 5.34 -27.07 9.59
CA LYS A 127 4.47 -26.07 8.95
C LYS A 127 4.92 -24.68 9.35
N GLY A 128 4.75 -23.72 8.45
CA GLY A 128 5.06 -22.33 8.78
C GLY A 128 4.41 -21.31 7.86
N TYR A 129 4.49 -20.06 8.29
CA TYR A 129 3.97 -18.91 7.58
C TYR A 129 5.06 -17.87 7.35
N ILE A 130 5.13 -17.34 6.14
CA ILE A 130 6.13 -16.34 5.74
C ILE A 130 5.44 -14.99 5.53
N ILE A 131 5.93 -13.94 6.19
CA ILE A 131 5.69 -12.56 5.76
C ILE A 131 6.96 -12.09 5.06
N TYR A 132 6.82 -11.63 3.83
CA TYR A 132 7.92 -11.10 3.03
C TYR A 132 7.65 -9.63 2.72
N ASP A 133 8.33 -8.74 3.44
CA ASP A 133 8.21 -7.31 3.23
C ASP A 133 9.23 -6.83 2.19
N VAL A 134 8.71 -6.46 1.02
CA VAL A 134 9.51 -6.02 -0.12
C VAL A 134 9.96 -4.58 0.10
N ILE A 135 11.25 -4.39 0.36
CA ILE A 135 11.82 -3.07 0.61
C ILE A 135 12.73 -2.68 -0.56
N GLY A 136 12.15 -1.95 -1.52
CA GLY A 136 12.85 -1.39 -2.68
C GLY A 136 12.55 -2.11 -4.01
N ARG A 137 12.94 -1.48 -5.13
CA ARG A 137 12.56 -1.91 -6.50
C ARG A 137 13.25 -3.19 -6.99
N PHE A 138 14.24 -3.72 -6.27
CA PHE A 138 15.00 -4.91 -6.67
C PHE A 138 14.84 -6.08 -5.71
N ASP A 139 14.02 -5.92 -4.68
CA ASP A 139 13.77 -6.96 -3.70
C ASP A 139 12.66 -7.87 -4.23
N ILE A 140 12.98 -9.15 -4.46
CA ILE A 140 12.10 -10.11 -5.12
C ILE A 140 12.07 -11.38 -4.30
N PRO A 141 10.88 -11.87 -3.89
CA PRO A 141 10.79 -13.17 -3.26
C PRO A 141 11.39 -14.25 -4.16
N SER A 142 12.20 -15.13 -3.56
CA SER A 142 12.76 -16.26 -4.30
C SER A 142 11.64 -17.11 -4.91
N PRO A 143 11.78 -17.59 -6.17
CA PRO A 143 10.85 -18.57 -6.75
C PRO A 143 10.76 -19.87 -5.94
N CYS A 144 11.71 -20.12 -5.06
CA CYS A 144 11.69 -21.24 -4.13
C CYS A 144 10.79 -21.04 -2.91
N LEU A 145 10.17 -19.87 -2.76
CA LEU A 145 9.27 -19.55 -1.66
C LEU A 145 7.82 -19.32 -2.15
N PRO A 146 6.82 -19.69 -1.33
CA PRO A 146 6.97 -20.53 -0.14
C PRO A 146 7.33 -21.99 -0.52
N PRO A 147 7.96 -22.76 0.39
CA PRO A 147 8.03 -24.21 0.20
C PRO A 147 6.62 -24.82 0.21
N GLY A 148 6.47 -26.02 -0.34
CA GLY A 148 5.18 -26.71 -0.39
C GLY A 148 4.54 -26.83 0.99
N GLY A 149 3.24 -26.55 1.07
CA GLY A 149 2.47 -26.61 2.31
C GLY A 149 2.77 -25.49 3.32
N TRP A 150 3.42 -24.39 2.93
CA TRP A 150 3.57 -23.20 3.78
C TRP A 150 2.74 -22.04 3.26
N GLY A 151 2.17 -21.25 4.19
CA GLY A 151 1.51 -20.00 3.87
C GLY A 151 2.51 -18.87 3.64
N MET A 152 2.16 -17.91 2.79
CA MET A 152 3.02 -16.75 2.54
C MET A 152 2.21 -15.51 2.18
N LEU A 153 2.57 -14.38 2.78
CA LEU A 153 2.12 -13.05 2.42
C LEU A 153 3.31 -12.23 1.95
N VAL A 154 3.26 -11.73 0.72
CA VAL A 154 4.19 -10.72 0.22
C VAL A 154 3.56 -9.35 0.41
N VAL A 155 4.24 -8.46 1.11
CA VAL A 155 3.86 -7.05 1.27
C VAL A 155 4.69 -6.24 0.28
N ALA A 156 4.05 -5.59 -0.69
CA ALA A 156 4.76 -4.90 -1.76
C ALA A 156 4.15 -3.54 -2.10
N THR A 157 5.00 -2.59 -2.50
CA THR A 157 4.56 -1.35 -3.16
C THR A 157 4.13 -1.65 -4.61
N PRO A 158 3.09 -1.01 -5.16
CA PRO A 158 2.55 -1.27 -6.50
C PRO A 158 3.49 -0.93 -7.67
N GLU A 159 4.68 -0.42 -7.37
CA GLU A 159 5.62 0.22 -8.32
C GLU A 159 6.51 -0.76 -9.09
N THR A 160 6.61 -2.03 -8.67
CA THR A 160 7.71 -2.90 -9.14
C THR A 160 7.20 -4.08 -9.98
N ALA A 161 7.69 -4.19 -11.23
CA ALA A 161 7.32 -5.28 -12.14
C ALA A 161 7.73 -6.68 -11.64
N SER A 162 8.74 -6.77 -10.77
CA SER A 162 9.33 -8.02 -10.34
C SER A 162 8.41 -8.91 -9.48
N TYR A 163 7.70 -8.34 -8.49
CA TYR A 163 6.75 -9.14 -7.70
C TYR A 163 5.47 -9.43 -8.48
N ILE A 164 5.16 -8.69 -9.56
CA ILE A 164 4.04 -9.01 -10.47
C ILE A 164 4.33 -10.34 -11.16
N HIS A 165 5.57 -10.55 -11.62
CA HIS A 165 6.00 -11.83 -12.15
C HIS A 165 5.87 -12.96 -11.12
N TRP A 166 6.40 -12.76 -9.91
CA TRP A 166 6.28 -13.75 -8.82
C TRP A 166 4.81 -14.07 -8.50
N ALA A 167 3.95 -13.06 -8.41
CA ALA A 167 2.54 -13.25 -8.12
C ALA A 167 1.82 -14.02 -9.23
N SER A 168 2.19 -13.81 -10.49
CA SER A 168 1.69 -14.60 -11.62
C SER A 168 2.15 -16.05 -11.54
N GLU A 169 3.46 -16.27 -11.36
CA GLU A 169 4.07 -17.61 -11.28
C GLU A 169 3.50 -18.44 -10.13
N LYS A 170 3.29 -17.81 -8.97
CA LYS A 170 2.72 -18.44 -7.76
C LYS A 170 1.21 -18.43 -7.71
N ARG A 171 0.53 -17.87 -8.72
CA ARG A 171 -0.93 -17.66 -8.73
C ARG A 171 -1.41 -17.00 -7.44
N ALA A 172 -0.63 -16.02 -6.96
CA ALA A 172 -0.87 -15.39 -5.68
C ALA A 172 -2.15 -14.57 -5.70
N VAL A 173 -2.98 -14.76 -4.67
CA VAL A 173 -4.24 -14.03 -4.53
C VAL A 173 -3.96 -12.64 -3.97
N ARG A 174 -4.47 -11.61 -4.64
CA ARG A 174 -4.22 -10.21 -4.26
C ARG A 174 -5.14 -9.79 -3.12
N ILE A 175 -4.56 -9.03 -2.20
CA ILE A 175 -5.26 -8.20 -1.23
C ILE A 175 -4.88 -6.76 -1.52
N ILE A 176 -5.87 -5.91 -1.77
CA ILE A 176 -5.70 -4.50 -2.09
C ILE A 176 -6.15 -3.69 -0.90
N MET A 177 -5.18 -3.15 -0.17
CA MET A 177 -5.42 -2.30 0.99
C MET A 177 -5.77 -0.90 0.51
N ASN A 178 -6.96 -0.43 0.88
CA ASN A 178 -7.35 0.97 0.66
C ASN A 178 -6.53 1.90 1.57
N CYS A 179 -6.46 3.17 1.20
CA CYS A 179 -5.95 4.19 2.10
C CYS A 179 -6.83 4.30 3.37
N PRO A 180 -6.26 4.67 4.52
CA PRO A 180 -7.04 4.96 5.72
C PRO A 180 -8.01 6.11 5.48
N ASP A 181 -9.15 6.09 6.16
CA ASP A 181 -10.11 7.18 6.09
C ASP A 181 -9.71 8.36 7.02
N GLU A 182 -10.45 9.47 6.94
CA GLU A 182 -10.19 10.65 7.77
C GLU A 182 -10.26 10.31 9.27
N SER A 183 -11.20 9.46 9.67
CA SER A 183 -11.41 9.10 11.07
C SER A 183 -10.28 8.25 11.64
N ASP A 184 -9.73 7.34 10.82
CA ASP A 184 -8.55 6.55 11.12
C ASP A 184 -7.36 7.47 11.39
N VAL A 185 -7.07 8.41 10.47
CA VAL A 185 -5.93 9.32 10.63
C VAL A 185 -6.14 10.25 11.82
N LYS A 186 -7.36 10.73 12.05
CA LYS A 186 -7.70 11.54 13.22
C LYS A 186 -7.44 10.77 14.52
N ALA A 187 -7.83 9.50 14.59
CA ALA A 187 -7.55 8.65 15.75
C ALA A 187 -6.04 8.45 15.95
N MET A 188 -5.26 8.29 14.87
CA MET A 188 -3.79 8.25 14.95
C MET A 188 -3.21 9.55 15.51
N CYS A 189 -3.72 10.72 15.08
CA CYS A 189 -3.30 12.02 15.60
C CYS A 189 -3.57 12.18 17.10
N VAL A 190 -4.79 11.82 17.54
CA VAL A 190 -5.16 11.83 18.96
C VAL A 190 -4.22 10.92 19.76
N TRP A 191 -3.95 9.71 19.26
CA TRP A 191 -3.04 8.78 19.94
C TRP A 191 -1.59 9.27 20.00
N LYS A 192 -1.07 9.83 18.90
CA LYS A 192 0.30 10.41 18.84
C LYS A 192 0.48 11.57 19.81
N LYS A 193 -0.57 12.35 20.05
CA LYS A 193 -0.56 13.52 20.94
C LYS A 193 -1.31 13.27 22.26
N ARG A 194 -1.52 12.01 22.64
CA ARG A 194 -2.33 11.61 23.82
C ARG A 194 -1.88 12.23 25.14
N ASN A 195 -0.58 12.51 25.29
CA ASN A 195 -0.01 13.12 26.49
C ASN A 195 -0.05 14.66 26.47
N GLN A 196 -0.56 15.27 25.39
CA GLN A 196 -0.67 16.71 25.22
C GLN A 196 -2.08 17.20 25.54
N PRO A 197 -2.25 18.48 25.91
CA PRO A 197 -3.57 19.09 26.10
C PRO A 197 -4.45 18.99 24.86
N VAL A 198 -5.78 18.90 25.06
CA VAL A 198 -6.77 18.75 23.98
C VAL A 198 -6.63 19.83 22.90
N GLN A 199 -6.27 21.07 23.28
CA GLN A 199 -6.04 22.17 22.34
C GLN A 199 -4.89 21.85 21.36
N GLN A 200 -3.76 21.33 21.85
CA GLN A 200 -2.63 20.95 21.01
C GLN A 200 -2.94 19.73 20.14
N GLN A 201 -3.76 18.79 20.63
CA GLN A 201 -4.24 17.67 19.82
C GLN A 201 -5.10 18.16 18.64
N ALA A 202 -5.97 19.15 18.89
CA ALA A 202 -6.82 19.75 17.86
C ALA A 202 -6.02 20.57 16.83
N GLU A 203 -5.00 21.31 17.28
CA GLU A 203 -4.05 22.01 16.40
C GLU A 203 -3.29 21.02 15.50
N TYR A 204 -2.72 19.96 16.09
CA TYR A 204 -2.01 18.94 15.32
C TYR A 204 -2.91 18.26 14.28
N TRP A 205 -4.16 17.93 14.65
CA TRP A 205 -5.12 17.38 13.69
C TRP A 205 -5.43 18.36 12.55
N ARG A 206 -5.59 19.65 12.85
CA ARG A 206 -5.85 20.69 11.84
C ARG A 206 -4.73 20.77 10.80
N GLU A 207 -3.47 20.70 11.25
CA GLU A 207 -2.30 20.67 10.36
C GLU A 207 -2.28 19.42 9.48
N VAL A 208 -2.44 18.24 10.09
CA VAL A 208 -2.44 16.95 9.37
C VAL A 208 -3.60 16.89 8.37
N LYS A 209 -4.79 17.38 8.76
CA LYS A 209 -5.95 17.47 7.86
C LYS A 209 -5.65 18.36 6.66
N GLY A 210 -5.08 19.56 6.87
CA GLY A 210 -4.71 20.44 5.76
C GLY A 210 -3.68 19.82 4.79
N ARG A 211 -2.77 18.97 5.30
CA ARG A 211 -1.85 18.19 4.47
C ARG A 211 -2.58 17.06 3.72
N MET A 212 -3.52 16.38 4.37
CA MET A 212 -4.36 15.35 3.74
C MET A 212 -5.26 15.91 2.64
N ASP A 213 -5.78 17.12 2.78
CA ASP A 213 -6.63 17.74 1.76
C ASP A 213 -5.85 17.96 0.44
N LYS A 214 -4.52 18.17 0.54
CA LYS A 214 -3.62 18.39 -0.59
C LYS A 214 -2.97 17.11 -1.13
N LEU A 215 -2.47 16.25 -0.24
CA LEU A 215 -1.69 15.06 -0.59
C LEU A 215 -2.42 13.73 -0.34
N GLY A 216 -3.57 13.75 0.31
CA GLY A 216 -4.35 12.58 0.68
C GLY A 216 -3.82 11.88 1.94
N PRO A 217 -4.48 10.79 2.36
CA PRO A 217 -4.13 10.00 3.56
C PRO A 217 -2.85 9.15 3.41
N ILE A 218 -1.76 9.72 2.90
CA ILE A 218 -0.47 9.03 2.75
C ILE A 218 0.34 9.19 4.03
N LEU A 219 0.16 8.23 4.96
CA LEU A 219 0.69 8.27 6.32
C LEU A 219 2.19 8.59 6.40
N ARG A 220 2.99 8.11 5.45
CA ARG A 220 4.44 8.38 5.37
C ARG A 220 4.78 9.87 5.35
N TYR A 221 3.94 10.70 4.73
CA TYR A 221 4.27 12.11 4.47
C TYR A 221 3.46 13.07 5.34
N ILE A 222 2.21 12.76 5.68
CA ILE A 222 1.30 13.74 6.31
C ILE A 222 1.63 14.08 7.77
N PHE A 223 2.30 13.20 8.52
CA PHE A 223 2.58 13.42 9.94
C PHE A 223 3.76 14.34 10.21
N ASP A 224 4.70 14.46 9.27
CA ASP A 224 5.90 15.28 9.36
C ASP A 224 5.86 16.40 8.32
N GLU A 225 6.12 17.64 8.74
CA GLU A 225 6.01 18.80 7.86
C GLU A 225 7.06 18.79 6.74
N GLY A 226 8.30 18.42 7.06
CA GLY A 226 9.39 18.38 6.08
C GLY A 226 9.13 17.33 5.00
N SER A 227 8.75 16.13 5.43
CA SER A 227 8.38 15.02 4.54
C SER A 227 7.19 15.35 3.65
N TYR A 228 6.17 16.00 4.21
CA TYR A 228 5.04 16.52 3.44
C TYR A 228 5.48 17.55 2.39
N ASN A 229 6.20 18.60 2.80
CA ASN A 229 6.61 19.69 1.93
C ASN A 229 7.50 19.21 0.78
N HIS A 230 8.41 18.28 1.07
CA HIS A 230 9.25 17.65 0.06
C HIS A 230 8.40 16.88 -0.96
N TRP A 231 7.54 15.97 -0.49
CA TRP A 231 6.79 15.10 -1.38
C TRP A 231 5.73 15.85 -2.21
N ILE A 232 4.99 16.80 -1.62
CA ILE A 232 4.03 17.61 -2.39
C ILE A 232 4.75 18.51 -3.42
N GLY A 233 5.95 18.98 -3.09
CA GLY A 233 6.82 19.71 -4.01
C GLY A 233 7.25 18.85 -5.20
N ASP A 234 7.63 17.59 -4.95
CA ASP A 234 7.96 16.63 -6.00
C ASP A 234 6.74 16.32 -6.89
N CYS A 235 5.55 16.13 -6.31
CA CYS A 235 4.31 15.96 -7.07
C CYS A 235 4.04 17.15 -7.99
N HIS A 236 4.19 18.38 -7.49
CA HIS A 236 3.99 19.60 -8.28
C HIS A 236 5.03 19.73 -9.39
N SER A 237 6.31 19.53 -9.06
CA SER A 237 7.42 19.60 -10.01
C SER A 237 7.28 18.55 -11.12
N PHE A 238 6.85 17.34 -10.79
CA PHE A 238 6.58 16.28 -11.75
C PHE A 238 5.51 16.68 -12.77
N VAL A 239 4.41 17.30 -12.33
CA VAL A 239 3.37 17.81 -13.23
C VAL A 239 3.92 18.96 -14.09
N ASP A 240 4.63 19.91 -13.49
CA ASP A 240 5.14 21.08 -14.22
C ASP A 240 6.14 20.69 -15.31
N TRP A 241 6.98 19.69 -15.06
CA TRP A 241 7.96 19.18 -16.02
C TRP A 241 7.42 18.13 -16.98
N THR A 242 6.14 17.73 -16.87
CA THR A 242 5.54 16.79 -17.82
C THR A 242 5.60 17.36 -19.23
N THR A 243 6.10 16.54 -20.16
CA THR A 243 6.21 16.86 -21.59
C THR A 243 5.23 16.05 -22.44
N SER A 244 5.07 16.40 -23.71
CA SER A 244 4.20 15.66 -24.64
C SER A 244 4.59 14.18 -24.78
N ARG A 245 5.89 13.86 -24.65
CA ARG A 245 6.42 12.49 -24.69
C ARG A 245 6.01 11.64 -23.48
N GLU A 246 5.55 12.27 -22.40
CA GLU A 246 5.25 11.58 -21.13
C GLU A 246 3.74 11.47 -20.88
N ILE A 247 2.90 12.04 -21.75
CA ILE A 247 1.44 11.99 -21.67
C ILE A 247 0.95 10.54 -21.53
N GLU A 248 1.57 9.60 -22.24
CA GLU A 248 1.14 8.20 -22.25
C GLU A 248 1.06 7.57 -20.85
N ARG A 249 1.93 8.02 -19.92
CA ARG A 249 1.94 7.55 -18.53
C ARG A 249 0.62 7.85 -17.81
N TYR A 250 -0.07 8.92 -18.19
CA TYR A 250 -1.33 9.33 -17.57
C TYR A 250 -2.51 8.47 -18.03
N PHE A 251 -2.45 7.77 -19.16
CA PHE A 251 -3.55 6.89 -19.57
C PHE A 251 -3.74 5.65 -18.67
N ALA A 252 -2.84 5.42 -17.72
CA ALA A 252 -2.99 4.39 -16.71
C ALA A 252 -3.98 4.77 -15.59
N PHE A 253 -4.34 6.05 -15.46
CA PHE A 253 -5.45 6.50 -14.62
C PHE A 253 -6.79 5.97 -15.13
N GLY A 254 -7.69 5.64 -14.20
CA GLY A 254 -8.98 5.01 -14.48
C GLY A 254 -8.86 3.59 -15.04
N THR A 255 -7.72 2.93 -14.83
CA THR A 255 -7.51 1.52 -15.21
C THR A 255 -7.22 0.66 -13.99
N SER A 256 -7.36 -0.66 -14.16
CA SER A 256 -6.96 -1.64 -13.16
C SER A 256 -5.55 -2.18 -13.33
N LYS A 257 -4.71 -1.46 -14.08
CA LYS A 257 -3.31 -1.84 -14.27
C LYS A 257 -2.51 -1.56 -13.00
N MET A 258 -1.56 -2.45 -12.71
CA MET A 258 -0.54 -2.18 -11.71
C MET A 258 0.39 -1.05 -12.18
N TRP A 259 1.16 -0.46 -11.27
CA TRP A 259 1.89 0.76 -11.62
C TRP A 259 3.12 0.47 -12.47
N GLU A 260 3.74 -0.72 -12.40
CA GLU A 260 4.80 -1.16 -13.34
C GLU A 260 5.89 -0.10 -13.62
N GLY A 261 6.30 0.65 -12.59
CA GLY A 261 7.29 1.73 -12.70
C GLY A 261 6.76 3.07 -13.24
N ASN A 262 5.45 3.21 -13.41
CA ASN A 262 4.79 4.43 -13.86
C ASN A 262 4.87 5.52 -12.78
N LYS A 263 5.78 6.48 -13.00
CA LYS A 263 6.00 7.62 -12.11
C LYS A 263 4.77 8.53 -11.98
N ALA A 264 3.92 8.65 -13.01
CA ALA A 264 2.73 9.49 -12.89
C ALA A 264 1.76 8.93 -11.83
N LEU A 265 1.58 7.61 -11.80
CA LEU A 265 0.80 6.97 -10.75
C LEU A 265 1.48 7.07 -9.39
N GLU A 266 2.81 6.90 -9.34
CA GLU A 266 3.61 7.00 -8.12
C GLU A 266 3.41 8.32 -7.37
N TYR A 267 3.42 9.43 -8.10
CA TYR A 267 3.28 10.77 -7.52
C TYR A 267 1.84 11.23 -7.36
N LEU A 268 0.92 10.80 -8.23
CA LEU A 268 -0.37 11.47 -8.41
C LEU A 268 -1.58 10.56 -8.25
N ALA A 269 -1.38 9.24 -8.11
CA ALA A 269 -2.48 8.28 -7.95
C ALA A 269 -2.55 7.67 -6.54
N ARG A 270 -3.77 7.30 -6.16
CA ARG A 270 -4.04 6.32 -5.11
C ARG A 270 -4.73 5.11 -5.73
N ILE A 271 -4.54 3.96 -5.09
CA ILE A 271 -5.23 2.73 -5.45
C ILE A 271 -6.54 2.66 -4.68
N PHE A 272 -7.62 2.52 -5.42
CA PHE A 272 -8.92 2.15 -4.90
C PHE A 272 -9.16 0.66 -5.16
N ARG A 273 -9.61 -0.07 -4.14
CA ARG A 273 -9.99 -1.47 -4.27
C ARG A 273 -11.34 -1.59 -4.96
N VAL A 274 -11.38 -2.34 -6.05
CA VAL A 274 -12.61 -2.81 -6.71
C VAL A 274 -12.76 -4.30 -6.44
N ARG A 275 -13.94 -4.72 -5.98
CA ARG A 275 -14.27 -6.14 -5.81
C ARG A 275 -14.71 -6.70 -7.15
N GLY A 276 -14.03 -7.75 -7.59
CA GLY A 276 -14.41 -8.52 -8.77
C GLY A 276 -15.25 -9.74 -8.42
N GLU A 277 -15.52 -10.56 -9.43
CA GLU A 277 -16.16 -11.86 -9.26
C GLU A 277 -15.29 -12.81 -8.42
N ARG A 278 -15.92 -13.80 -7.78
CA ARG A 278 -15.26 -14.87 -7.00
C ARG A 278 -14.30 -14.35 -5.90
N ASN A 279 -14.67 -13.26 -5.22
CA ASN A 279 -13.88 -12.63 -4.15
C ASN A 279 -12.49 -12.11 -4.59
N GLY A 280 -12.27 -11.92 -5.90
CA GLY A 280 -11.05 -11.28 -6.40
C GLY A 280 -11.03 -9.78 -6.13
N GLU A 281 -9.83 -9.21 -5.96
CA GLU A 281 -9.63 -7.77 -5.80
C GLU A 281 -8.78 -7.22 -6.95
N SER A 282 -9.25 -6.13 -7.56
CA SER A 282 -8.56 -5.42 -8.64
C SER A 282 -8.26 -3.98 -8.22
N PRO A 283 -7.06 -3.45 -8.52
CA PRO A 283 -6.77 -2.06 -8.21
C PRO A 283 -7.54 -1.19 -9.18
N PHE A 284 -7.83 0.05 -8.80
CA PHE A 284 -8.33 1.06 -9.70
C PHE A 284 -7.60 2.36 -9.40
N ASN A 285 -6.89 2.87 -10.41
CA ASN A 285 -5.99 4.01 -10.24
C ASN A 285 -6.77 5.30 -10.36
N VAL A 286 -6.84 6.07 -9.27
CA VAL A 286 -7.56 7.35 -9.23
C VAL A 286 -6.63 8.44 -8.74
N PRO A 287 -6.88 9.72 -9.06
CA PRO A 287 -6.11 10.82 -8.48
C PRO A 287 -6.15 10.77 -6.95
N ILE A 288 -5.03 11.14 -6.29
CA ILE A 288 -4.94 11.09 -4.83
C ILE A 288 -5.92 12.07 -4.18
N THR A 289 -5.94 13.31 -4.68
CA THR A 289 -6.76 14.42 -4.18
C THR A 289 -7.28 15.27 -5.33
N ALA A 290 -8.30 16.09 -5.05
CA ALA A 290 -8.79 17.14 -5.94
C ALA A 290 -7.66 18.11 -6.34
N HIS A 291 -6.83 18.50 -5.37
CA HIS A 291 -5.73 19.44 -5.56
C HIS A 291 -4.73 19.00 -6.63
N LEU A 292 -4.23 17.76 -6.52
CA LEU A 292 -3.30 17.20 -7.51
C LEU A 292 -4.00 16.92 -8.84
N ALA A 293 -5.24 16.43 -8.81
CA ALA A 293 -6.03 16.19 -10.01
C ALA A 293 -6.23 17.45 -10.86
N SER A 294 -6.64 18.56 -10.24
CA SER A 294 -6.86 19.83 -10.94
C SER A 294 -5.59 20.32 -11.63
N LYS A 295 -4.45 20.30 -10.93
CA LYS A 295 -3.16 20.72 -11.53
C LYS A 295 -2.78 19.81 -12.70
N THR A 296 -2.94 18.49 -12.55
CA THR A 296 -2.69 17.52 -13.62
C THR A 296 -3.58 17.77 -14.83
N LEU A 297 -4.89 17.96 -14.63
CA LEU A 297 -5.84 18.24 -15.72
C LEU A 297 -5.46 19.50 -16.50
N CYS A 298 -5.14 20.59 -15.79
CA CYS A 298 -4.69 21.83 -16.43
C CYS A 298 -3.45 21.61 -17.31
N LYS A 299 -2.46 20.87 -16.81
CA LYS A 299 -1.24 20.56 -17.58
C LYS A 299 -1.53 19.66 -18.78
N LEU A 300 -2.34 18.62 -18.61
CA LEU A 300 -2.64 17.68 -19.70
C LEU A 300 -3.46 18.33 -20.81
N LYS A 301 -4.37 19.27 -20.47
CA LYS A 301 -5.15 20.02 -21.46
C LYS A 301 -4.28 20.82 -22.43
N THR A 302 -3.11 21.30 -22.00
CA THR A 302 -2.20 22.03 -22.90
C THR A 302 -1.34 21.11 -23.77
N LEU A 303 -1.29 19.81 -23.46
CA LEU A 303 -0.39 18.84 -24.08
C LEU A 303 -1.12 17.83 -24.96
N MET A 304 -2.35 17.46 -24.60
CA MET A 304 -3.18 16.46 -25.29
C MET A 304 -4.01 17.11 -26.40
N THR A 305 -4.35 16.31 -27.41
CA THR A 305 -5.46 16.63 -28.32
C THR A 305 -6.80 16.60 -27.56
N GLN A 306 -7.82 17.27 -28.11
CA GLN A 306 -9.14 17.29 -27.49
C GLN A 306 -9.72 15.87 -27.30
N ALA A 307 -9.49 14.96 -28.26
CA ALA A 307 -9.97 13.58 -28.18
C ALA A 307 -9.28 12.79 -27.06
N GLU A 308 -7.96 12.94 -26.92
CA GLU A 308 -7.19 12.31 -25.84
C GLU A 308 -7.61 12.83 -24.47
N PHE A 309 -7.81 14.14 -24.35
CA PHE A 309 -8.22 14.77 -23.11
C PHE A 309 -9.62 14.31 -22.67
N ASN A 310 -10.59 14.30 -23.60
CA ASN A 310 -11.94 13.80 -23.33
C ASN A 310 -11.93 12.32 -22.89
N LEU A 311 -11.08 11.49 -23.52
CA LEU A 311 -10.91 10.09 -23.13
C LEU A 311 -10.32 9.96 -21.72
N PHE A 312 -9.32 10.76 -21.39
CA PHE A 312 -8.72 10.79 -20.05
C PHE A 312 -9.77 11.19 -19.00
N GLU A 313 -10.48 12.31 -19.21
CA GLU A 313 -11.54 12.76 -18.30
C GLU A 313 -12.63 11.72 -18.11
N SER A 314 -13.10 11.08 -19.19
CA SER A 314 -14.12 10.02 -19.11
C SER A 314 -13.70 8.85 -18.21
N ARG A 315 -12.40 8.51 -18.14
CA ARG A 315 -11.91 7.39 -17.33
C ARG A 315 -11.84 7.69 -15.84
N ILE A 316 -11.60 8.95 -15.48
CA ILE A 316 -11.48 9.36 -14.08
C ILE A 316 -12.70 10.15 -13.58
N GLY A 317 -13.62 10.52 -14.48
CA GLY A 317 -14.77 11.39 -14.24
C GLY A 317 -15.56 11.03 -13.00
N ASP A 318 -16.03 9.79 -12.89
CA ASP A 318 -16.82 9.31 -11.73
C ASP A 318 -16.10 9.49 -10.38
N HIS A 319 -14.77 9.52 -10.40
CA HIS A 319 -13.91 9.66 -9.22
C HIS A 319 -13.42 11.10 -9.01
N LEU A 320 -13.61 11.98 -10.01
CA LEU A 320 -13.44 13.44 -9.92
C LEU A 320 -14.73 14.16 -9.50
N MET A 321 -15.92 13.57 -9.75
CA MET A 321 -17.22 14.19 -9.47
C MET A 321 -17.44 14.51 -7.98
N HIS A 322 -16.77 13.81 -7.07
CA HIS A 322 -16.80 14.11 -5.63
C HIS A 322 -15.85 15.24 -5.18
N ALA A 323 -14.99 15.72 -6.08
CA ALA A 323 -13.85 16.57 -5.72
C ALA A 323 -13.76 17.89 -6.49
N ILE A 324 -14.25 17.97 -7.74
CA ILE A 324 -13.90 19.09 -8.64
C ILE A 324 -15.12 19.82 -9.22
N PHE A 325 -16.32 19.22 -9.17
CA PHE A 325 -17.42 19.68 -10.02
C PHE A 325 -17.97 21.08 -9.71
N TRP A 326 -17.55 21.73 -8.61
CA TRP A 326 -18.03 23.08 -8.26
C TRP A 326 -17.01 24.22 -8.35
N GLU A 327 -15.70 23.96 -8.47
CA GLU A 327 -14.70 25.06 -8.50
C GLU A 327 -14.00 25.25 -9.86
N VAL A 328 -13.71 24.18 -10.62
CA VAL A 328 -12.83 24.31 -11.80
C VAL A 328 -13.59 24.60 -13.10
N CYS A 329 -14.87 24.20 -13.20
CA CYS A 329 -15.66 24.46 -14.41
C CYS A 329 -16.07 25.95 -14.56
N HIS A 330 -16.09 26.76 -13.50
CA HIS A 330 -16.35 28.19 -13.63
C HIS A 330 -15.10 29.03 -13.90
N VAL A 331 -13.93 28.63 -13.39
CA VAL A 331 -12.69 29.41 -13.56
C VAL A 331 -12.03 29.14 -14.93
N CYS A 332 -11.99 27.89 -15.38
CA CYS A 332 -11.35 27.57 -16.67
C CYS A 332 -12.20 27.91 -17.91
N ILE A 333 -13.50 28.15 -17.76
CA ILE A 333 -14.36 28.60 -18.86
C ILE A 333 -14.35 30.14 -18.99
N PHE A 334 -14.14 30.87 -17.90
CA PHE A 334 -14.17 32.35 -17.94
C PHE A 334 -12.80 33.02 -18.13
N GLU A 335 -11.69 32.45 -17.64
CA GLU A 335 -10.39 33.14 -17.75
C GLU A 335 -9.68 32.97 -19.11
N CYS A 336 -10.01 31.95 -19.91
CA CYS A 336 -9.47 31.82 -21.27
C CYS A 336 -10.35 32.46 -22.36
N GLY A 337 -11.54 32.97 -22.01
CA GLY A 337 -12.48 33.59 -22.96
C GLY A 337 -12.34 35.10 -23.16
N LEU A 338 -11.44 35.77 -22.42
CA LEU A 338 -11.39 37.25 -22.37
C LEU A 338 -10.11 37.89 -22.93
N HIS A 339 -9.18 37.13 -23.55
CA HIS A 339 -7.96 37.70 -24.16
C HIS A 339 -7.79 37.32 -25.64
N GLY A 340 -8.86 37.42 -26.43
CA GLY A 340 -8.73 37.17 -27.86
C GLY A 340 -9.97 37.35 -28.72
N CYS A 341 -10.78 38.40 -28.52
CA CYS A 341 -11.67 38.88 -29.58
C CYS A 341 -12.23 40.27 -29.27
N ASN A 342 -11.87 41.25 -30.11
CA ASN A 342 -12.42 42.59 -30.36
C ASN A 342 -11.28 43.62 -30.36
N LYS A 343 -11.05 44.50 -31.33
CA LYS A 343 -11.63 44.95 -32.61
C LYS A 343 -10.41 45.60 -33.32
N THR A 344 -10.10 45.44 -34.60
CA THR A 344 -10.79 45.84 -35.84
C THR A 344 -9.97 45.28 -36.99
#